data_AF-A0A450T4Y3-F1
#
_entry.id   AF-A0A450T4Y3-F1
#
_cell.length_a   1.000
_cell.length_b   1.000
_cell.length_c   1.000
_cell.angle_alpha   90.00
_cell.angle_beta   90.00
_cell.angle_gamma   90.00
#
_symmetry.space_group_name_H-M   'P 1'
#
loop_
_entity.id
_entity.type
_entity.pdbx_description
1 polymer ?
#
loop_
_entity_poly.entity_id
_entity_poly.type
_entity_poly.pdbx_seq_one_letter_code
_entity_poly.pdbx_strand_id
1 'polypeptide(L)'
;MSSKHHIRIDMVSHRHFLIEAEHCISRIEPSMPSVLGTYVIVQWMETAAAELVHPRIEEGYISVGGKVSIEHTVPVPMGKTVDINAKVVEVDGNSIRFTIRAEWNGKKIAQADHWRSVMPMKLFNRLTPDDEGTAAASFEEIRKRFIEIGLRCDKEDIVTAREHASLPRGLWKELADKRIFECSADRTASRRQLYNLAATLEGLCYALQDVGIAMSLGSQVGLCLPFIVRCRDAELKRVCLEPIQSGEQIVAFAITEPHGGSDAYNLQTRLSRHVDDGRLVLNGRKWNITNIPEARWIVTIANDTENSTPVAILVDVHWEGVLTSPHRTIGMRGSPIGSVDFENVTIPENYLLTNEGEGKRLVQEAFLRERILAPFLVLGTVDRLCDRIISYARRREVFRKPISNYQYIQKRFTDAKIIIEATRAMAIRTLEKFVRGEKVSMEASISKIFSTNAYNEVVTHMLKVCGSHGYQEQDDIGRLLLDSVGMVIAGGTDEVHRKVIFQEMLMESFRRRKSLPDLPLSCLSSDNPAPSELFRLEKT
;
A
#
# COMPACT_ATOMS: atom_id res chain seq x y z
N MET A 1 36.94 -34.62 8.97
CA MET A 1 36.53 -33.22 9.19
C MET A 1 35.72 -32.77 7.98
N SER A 2 34.41 -32.57 8.14
CA SER A 2 33.50 -32.18 7.05
C SER A 2 33.70 -30.69 6.74
N SER A 3 34.06 -30.34 5.51
CA SER A 3 34.51 -29.02 5.05
C SER A 3 33.39 -27.99 4.85
N LYS A 4 32.47 -27.85 5.81
CA LYS A 4 31.25 -27.01 5.68
C LYS A 4 31.52 -25.51 5.47
N HIS A 5 32.75 -25.07 5.69
CA HIS A 5 33.23 -23.72 5.40
C HIS A 5 34.75 -23.73 5.20
N HIS A 6 35.25 -22.80 4.39
CA HIS A 6 36.68 -22.63 4.12
C HIS A 6 37.29 -21.50 4.96
N ILE A 7 36.93 -21.45 6.25
CA ILE A 7 37.29 -20.35 7.14
C ILE A 7 38.50 -20.74 7.96
N ARG A 8 39.52 -19.87 7.95
CA ARG A 8 40.78 -20.08 8.64
C ARG A 8 40.94 -19.06 9.75
N ILE A 9 41.63 -19.47 10.82
CA ILE A 9 42.12 -18.55 11.85
C ILE A 9 43.04 -17.52 11.17
N ASP A 10 43.05 -16.30 11.72
CA ASP A 10 43.81 -15.14 11.23
C ASP A 10 43.31 -14.47 9.95
N MET A 11 42.18 -14.91 9.41
CA MET A 11 41.49 -14.15 8.36
C MET A 11 41.05 -12.76 8.85
N VAL A 12 41.26 -11.74 8.03
CA VAL A 12 40.97 -10.34 8.37
C VAL A 12 40.11 -9.65 7.31
N SER A 13 39.21 -8.78 7.74
CA SER A 13 38.49 -7.82 6.90
C SER A 13 38.73 -6.41 7.42
N HIS A 14 38.88 -5.47 6.48
CA HIS A 14 39.04 -4.04 6.76
C HIS A 14 37.94 -3.26 6.05
N ARG A 15 37.23 -2.39 6.78
CA ARG A 15 36.16 -1.56 6.24
C ARG A 15 36.26 -0.13 6.73
N HIS A 16 35.83 0.79 5.89
CA HIS A 16 35.74 2.22 6.19
C HIS A 16 34.27 2.62 6.11
N PHE A 17 33.76 3.23 7.18
CA PHE A 17 32.37 3.70 7.21
C PHE A 17 32.33 5.20 7.52
N LEU A 18 31.63 5.95 6.67
CA LEU A 18 31.35 7.36 6.89
C LEU A 18 30.15 7.51 7.84
N ILE A 19 30.31 8.30 8.90
CA ILE A 19 29.22 8.59 9.83
C ILE A 19 28.31 9.65 9.21
N GLU A 20 27.27 9.20 8.53
CA GLU A 20 26.19 10.07 8.05
C GLU A 20 25.13 10.36 9.12
N ALA A 21 24.21 11.29 8.84
CA ALA A 21 23.14 11.67 9.76
C ALA A 21 22.31 10.47 10.23
N GLU A 22 22.14 9.47 9.36
CA GLU A 22 21.41 8.26 9.69
C GLU A 22 22.07 7.36 10.74
N HIS A 23 23.38 7.51 10.94
CA HIS A 23 24.18 6.71 11.86
C HIS A 23 24.28 7.34 13.27
N CYS A 24 23.74 8.55 13.43
CA CYS A 24 23.88 9.30 14.66
C CYS A 24 22.83 8.90 15.70
N ILE A 25 23.17 8.98 17.00
CA ILE A 25 22.20 8.77 18.08
C ILE A 25 21.10 9.84 18.09
N SER A 26 21.42 11.05 17.62
CA SER A 26 20.48 12.17 17.47
C SER A 26 19.31 11.88 16.52
N ARG A 27 19.44 10.87 15.66
CA ARG A 27 18.32 10.38 14.84
C ARG A 27 17.21 9.74 15.68
N ILE A 28 17.58 9.03 16.73
CA ILE A 28 16.64 8.29 17.60
C ILE A 28 16.17 9.19 18.74
N GLU A 29 17.11 9.92 19.35
CA GLU A 29 16.85 10.85 20.45
C GLU A 29 17.35 12.25 20.04
N PRO A 30 16.48 13.13 19.52
CA PRO A 30 16.86 14.44 18.97
C PRO A 30 17.60 15.35 19.95
N SER A 31 17.47 15.12 21.27
CA SER A 31 18.19 15.88 22.30
C SER A 31 19.68 15.48 22.45
N MET A 32 20.10 14.36 21.87
CA MET A 32 21.47 13.85 21.95
C MET A 32 22.38 14.44 20.86
N PRO A 33 23.71 14.49 21.07
CA PRO A 33 24.63 15.03 20.07
C PRO A 33 24.69 14.15 18.81
N SER A 34 25.00 14.75 17.66
CA SER A 34 25.20 14.05 16.38
C SER A 34 26.53 13.31 16.33
N VAL A 35 26.59 12.22 17.09
CA VAL A 35 27.71 11.29 17.19
C VAL A 35 27.25 9.88 16.86
N LEU A 36 28.19 9.04 16.42
CA LEU A 36 27.98 7.64 16.07
C LEU A 36 27.24 6.88 17.18
N GLY A 37 26.10 6.30 16.85
CA GLY A 37 25.32 5.48 17.78
C GLY A 37 25.98 4.11 18.01
N THR A 38 25.98 3.62 19.25
CA THR A 38 26.52 2.29 19.59
C THR A 38 25.86 1.17 18.79
N TYR A 39 24.55 1.27 18.51
CA TYR A 39 23.81 0.30 17.71
C TYR A 39 24.36 0.17 16.27
N VAL A 40 24.86 1.27 15.70
CA VAL A 40 25.46 1.28 14.37
C VAL A 40 26.81 0.56 14.39
N ILE A 41 27.60 0.75 15.45
CA ILE A 41 28.87 0.03 15.58
C ILE A 41 28.61 -1.47 15.67
N VAL A 42 27.60 -1.91 16.41
CA VAL A 42 27.20 -3.33 16.44
C VAL A 42 26.84 -3.82 15.04
N GLN A 43 26.05 -3.05 14.27
CA GLN A 43 25.71 -3.39 12.89
C GLN A 43 26.93 -3.47 11.98
N TRP A 44 27.86 -2.52 12.07
CA TRP A 44 29.06 -2.51 11.23
C TRP A 44 30.02 -3.65 11.61
N MET A 45 30.12 -3.99 12.89
CA MET A 45 30.89 -5.14 13.37
C MET A 45 30.28 -6.46 12.89
N GLU A 46 28.96 -6.62 12.99
CA GLU A 46 28.20 -7.75 12.43
C GLU A 46 28.49 -7.90 10.93
N THR A 47 28.45 -6.79 10.18
CA THR A 47 28.71 -6.75 8.74
C THR A 47 30.15 -7.18 8.42
N ALA A 48 31.14 -6.64 9.13
CA ALA A 48 32.55 -6.97 8.92
C ALA A 48 32.86 -8.46 9.18
N ALA A 49 32.19 -9.05 10.18
CA ALA A 49 32.29 -10.47 10.46
C ALA A 49 31.57 -11.34 9.42
N ALA A 50 30.36 -10.95 9.00
CA ALA A 50 29.59 -11.67 7.98
C ALA A 50 30.35 -11.75 6.63
N GLU A 51 31.04 -10.67 6.23
CA GLU A 51 31.82 -10.62 4.99
C GLU A 51 33.01 -11.59 4.95
N LEU A 52 33.57 -11.91 6.11
CA LEU A 52 34.60 -12.95 6.21
C LEU A 52 34.03 -14.35 5.95
N VAL A 53 32.77 -14.56 6.33
CA VAL A 53 32.12 -15.87 6.37
C VAL A 53 31.33 -16.17 5.09
N HIS A 54 30.46 -15.26 4.65
CA HIS A 54 29.47 -15.52 3.60
C HIS A 54 30.05 -15.97 2.26
N PRO A 55 31.21 -15.44 1.78
CA PRO A 55 31.81 -15.93 0.54
C PRO A 55 32.43 -17.33 0.64
N ARG A 56 32.46 -17.94 1.84
CA ARG A 56 33.25 -19.15 2.16
C ARG A 56 32.43 -20.27 2.79
N ILE A 57 31.13 -20.06 2.93
CA ILE A 57 30.17 -21.10 3.32
C ILE A 57 29.65 -21.80 2.07
N GLU A 58 29.40 -23.11 2.17
CA GLU A 58 28.84 -23.90 1.08
C GLU A 58 27.39 -23.50 0.76
N GLU A 59 26.95 -23.76 -0.48
CA GLU A 59 25.57 -23.53 -0.90
C GLU A 59 24.58 -24.32 -0.02
N GLY A 60 23.48 -23.68 0.38
CA GLY A 60 22.49 -24.26 1.31
C GLY A 60 22.80 -24.07 2.80
N TYR A 61 23.90 -23.40 3.15
CA TYR A 61 24.22 -22.96 4.52
C TYR A 61 24.11 -21.45 4.67
N ILE A 62 23.93 -21.00 5.91
CA ILE A 62 23.92 -19.58 6.29
C ILE A 62 24.73 -19.38 7.56
N SER A 63 25.28 -18.18 7.73
CA SER A 63 25.91 -17.76 8.97
C SER A 63 25.04 -16.76 9.70
N VAL A 64 24.73 -17.06 10.97
CA VAL A 64 23.93 -16.20 11.84
C VAL A 64 24.77 -15.71 13.02
N GLY A 65 24.59 -14.44 13.40
CA GLY A 65 25.15 -13.90 14.63
C GLY A 65 24.48 -14.55 15.85
N GLY A 66 25.28 -14.99 16.83
CA GLY A 66 24.79 -15.64 18.05
C GLY A 66 25.05 -14.84 19.33
N LYS A 67 26.22 -14.21 19.42
CA LYS A 67 26.61 -13.41 20.59
C LYS A 67 27.50 -12.25 20.14
N VAL A 68 27.32 -11.09 20.76
CA VAL A 68 28.22 -9.95 20.64
C VAL A 68 28.45 -9.35 22.02
N SER A 69 29.71 -9.10 22.35
CA SER A 69 30.12 -8.32 23.52
C SER A 69 30.91 -7.14 22.99
N ILE A 70 30.49 -5.91 23.31
CA ILE A 70 31.08 -4.69 22.78
C ILE A 70 31.37 -3.69 23.88
N GLU A 71 32.55 -3.08 23.80
CA GLU A 71 32.91 -1.88 24.53
C GLU A 71 33.05 -0.74 23.52
N HIS A 72 32.17 0.27 23.60
CA HIS A 72 32.22 1.48 22.79
C HIS A 72 32.60 2.65 23.71
N THR A 73 33.82 3.17 23.56
CA THR A 73 34.47 4.01 24.58
C THR A 73 34.63 5.47 24.17
N VAL A 74 34.47 5.80 22.88
CA VAL A 74 34.74 7.15 22.37
C VAL A 74 33.62 7.61 21.44
N PRO A 75 32.92 8.73 21.73
CA PRO A 75 31.95 9.30 20.81
C PRO A 75 32.65 9.90 19.59
N VAL A 76 32.22 9.52 18.38
CA VAL A 76 32.78 10.02 17.12
C VAL A 76 31.74 10.90 16.41
N PRO A 77 32.05 12.16 16.04
CA PRO A 77 31.07 13.06 15.44
C PRO A 77 30.72 12.68 14.00
N MET A 78 29.54 13.11 13.57
CA MET A 78 29.07 13.02 12.18
C MET A 78 30.10 13.61 11.19
N GLY A 79 30.19 13.01 10.01
CA GLY A 79 31.13 13.39 8.95
C GLY A 79 32.55 12.86 9.13
N LYS A 80 32.81 12.05 10.17
CA LYS A 80 34.08 11.33 10.33
C LYS A 80 33.96 9.90 9.80
N THR A 81 35.11 9.33 9.45
CA THR A 81 35.22 7.95 8.97
C THR A 81 35.77 7.07 10.09
N VAL A 82 35.19 5.88 10.25
CA VAL A 82 35.62 4.86 11.21
C VAL A 82 36.12 3.63 10.47
N ASP A 83 37.26 3.14 10.89
CA ASP A 83 37.92 1.95 10.37
C ASP A 83 37.54 0.75 11.22
N ILE A 84 36.93 -0.28 10.62
CA ILE A 84 36.53 -1.51 11.31
C ILE A 84 37.35 -2.67 10.78
N ASN A 85 38.01 -3.34 11.71
CA ASN A 85 38.88 -4.48 11.49
C ASN A 85 38.30 -5.69 12.20
N ALA A 86 37.82 -6.70 11.46
CA ALA A 86 37.41 -7.97 12.04
C ALA A 86 38.47 -9.03 11.76
N LYS A 87 38.79 -9.85 12.77
CA LYS A 87 39.75 -10.95 12.67
C LYS A 87 39.12 -12.25 13.19
N VAL A 88 39.20 -13.33 12.43
CA VAL A 88 38.85 -14.68 12.90
C VAL A 88 39.91 -15.13 13.89
N VAL A 89 39.49 -15.38 15.14
CA VAL A 89 40.39 -15.80 16.22
C VAL A 89 40.17 -17.25 16.63
N GLU A 90 39.03 -17.83 16.29
CA GLU A 90 38.70 -19.21 16.63
C GLU A 90 37.67 -19.77 15.65
N VAL A 91 37.83 -21.04 15.30
CA VAL A 91 36.89 -21.81 14.48
C VAL A 91 36.68 -23.16 15.17
N ASP A 92 35.54 -23.34 15.81
CA ASP A 92 35.17 -24.58 16.51
C ASP A 92 33.90 -25.18 15.90
N GLY A 93 34.09 -26.20 15.06
CA GLY A 93 33.02 -26.84 14.30
C GLY A 93 32.25 -25.85 13.43
N ASN A 94 31.03 -25.52 13.85
CA ASN A 94 30.15 -24.56 13.17
C ASN A 94 30.22 -23.16 13.76
N SER A 95 30.89 -22.96 14.90
CA SER A 95 31.02 -21.67 15.56
C SER A 95 32.31 -20.98 15.14
N ILE A 96 32.23 -19.68 14.90
CA ILE A 96 33.35 -18.84 14.50
C ILE A 96 33.38 -17.64 15.41
N ARG A 97 34.51 -17.41 16.08
CA ARG A 97 34.72 -16.25 16.93
C ARG A 97 35.59 -15.23 16.21
N PHE A 98 35.18 -13.97 16.34
CA PHE A 98 35.84 -12.81 15.79
C PHE A 98 36.24 -11.89 16.93
N THR A 99 37.43 -11.33 16.84
CA THR A 99 37.76 -10.10 17.55
C THR A 99 37.68 -8.96 16.56
N ILE A 100 36.92 -7.92 16.90
CA ILE A 100 36.62 -6.79 16.03
C ILE A 100 37.05 -5.51 16.72
N ARG A 101 37.74 -4.64 15.98
CA ARG A 101 38.25 -3.37 16.49
C ARG A 101 37.79 -2.24 15.57
N ALA A 102 37.22 -1.20 16.16
CA ALA A 102 36.87 0.03 15.46
C ALA A 102 37.86 1.13 15.86
N GLU A 103 38.35 1.88 14.89
CA GLU A 103 39.31 2.96 15.07
C GLU A 103 38.87 4.24 14.37
N TRP A 104 39.27 5.37 14.91
CA TRP A 104 39.13 6.68 14.29
C TRP A 104 40.42 7.46 14.55
N ASN A 105 41.07 7.95 13.49
CA ASN A 105 42.37 8.63 13.55
C ASN A 105 43.44 7.83 14.34
N GLY A 106 43.48 6.50 14.13
CA GLY A 106 44.41 5.60 14.82
C GLY A 106 44.14 5.39 16.32
N LYS A 107 43.05 5.96 16.87
CA LYS A 107 42.60 5.70 18.23
C LYS A 107 41.50 4.65 18.23
N LYS A 108 41.61 3.67 19.12
CA LYS A 108 40.57 2.66 19.35
C LYS A 108 39.31 3.35 19.90
N ILE A 109 38.19 3.21 19.19
CA ILE A 109 36.89 3.75 19.62
C ILE A 109 35.96 2.66 20.13
N ALA A 110 36.09 1.44 19.61
CA ALA A 110 35.34 0.29 20.11
C ALA A 110 36.10 -1.02 19.90
N GLN A 111 35.78 -2.00 20.72
CA GLN A 111 36.26 -3.37 20.60
C GLN A 111 35.11 -4.33 20.88
N ALA A 112 35.04 -5.41 20.11
CA ALA A 112 34.04 -6.43 20.33
C ALA A 112 34.60 -7.84 20.13
N ASP A 113 34.04 -8.76 20.91
CA ASP A 113 34.08 -10.19 20.60
C ASP A 113 32.72 -10.59 20.04
N HIS A 114 32.74 -11.27 18.90
CA HIS A 114 31.53 -11.65 18.18
C HIS A 114 31.58 -13.13 17.79
N TRP A 115 30.44 -13.81 17.88
CA TRP A 115 30.30 -15.20 17.52
C TRP A 115 29.25 -15.34 16.43
N ARG A 116 29.64 -16.07 15.37
CA ARG A 116 28.72 -16.51 14.32
C ARG A 116 28.65 -18.03 14.29
N SER A 117 27.48 -18.55 14.00
CA SER A 117 27.30 -19.99 13.76
C SER A 117 26.91 -20.23 12.31
N VAL A 118 27.56 -21.21 11.67
CA VAL A 118 27.20 -21.71 10.35
C VAL A 118 26.22 -22.86 10.51
N MET A 119 25.05 -22.77 9.90
CA MET A 119 24.03 -23.80 10.01
C MET A 119 23.32 -24.05 8.67
N PRO A 120 22.74 -25.24 8.46
CA PRO A 120 21.94 -25.50 7.27
C PRO A 120 20.74 -24.55 7.23
N MET A 121 20.46 -23.99 6.05
CA MET A 121 19.27 -23.13 5.85
C MET A 121 17.98 -23.84 6.28
N LYS A 122 17.88 -25.15 6.06
CA LYS A 122 16.72 -25.96 6.48
C LYS A 122 16.50 -25.97 7.99
N LEU A 123 17.56 -25.84 8.80
CA LEU A 123 17.47 -25.80 10.26
C LEU A 123 17.08 -24.39 10.73
N PHE A 124 17.67 -23.35 10.12
CA PHE A 124 17.31 -21.96 10.38
C PHE A 124 15.83 -21.70 10.12
N ASN A 125 15.31 -22.20 8.99
CA ASN A 125 13.90 -22.08 8.61
C ASN A 125 12.93 -22.81 9.55
N ARG A 126 13.40 -23.65 10.49
CA ARG A 126 12.55 -24.32 11.50
C ARG A 126 12.42 -23.51 12.79
N LEU A 127 13.28 -22.51 13.02
CA LEU A 127 13.24 -21.65 14.21
C LEU A 127 12.26 -20.48 14.09
N THR A 128 11.66 -20.32 12.90
CA THR A 128 10.53 -19.44 12.64
C THR A 128 9.26 -20.28 12.58
N PRO A 129 8.37 -20.21 13.59
CA PRO A 129 7.06 -20.84 13.49
C PRO A 129 6.27 -20.12 12.39
N ASP A 130 5.91 -20.85 11.34
CA ASP A 130 4.85 -20.54 10.35
C ASP A 130 4.85 -19.14 9.69
N ASP A 131 6.01 -18.63 9.26
CA ASP A 131 6.06 -17.63 8.18
C ASP A 131 7.11 -18.08 7.14
N GLU A 132 6.63 -18.32 5.92
CA GLU A 132 7.35 -18.94 4.80
C GLU A 132 8.71 -18.28 4.49
N GLY A 133 9.79 -19.07 4.61
CA GLY A 133 11.18 -18.72 4.31
C GLY A 133 11.51 -18.58 2.81
N THR A 134 10.84 -17.65 2.14
CA THR A 134 11.40 -16.92 0.98
C THR A 134 11.72 -15.51 1.45
N ALA A 135 12.83 -14.91 0.99
CA ALA A 135 13.00 -13.46 1.14
C ALA A 135 11.67 -12.79 0.74
N ALA A 136 11.10 -11.95 1.60
CA ALA A 136 9.77 -11.40 1.37
C ALA A 136 9.73 -10.77 -0.02
N ALA A 137 8.95 -11.37 -0.93
CA ALA A 137 9.01 -11.04 -2.36
C ALA A 137 8.93 -9.52 -2.57
N SER A 138 9.84 -8.99 -3.38
CA SER A 138 9.84 -7.58 -3.74
C SER A 138 8.52 -7.19 -4.41
N PHE A 139 8.21 -5.89 -4.40
CA PHE A 139 7.04 -5.36 -5.09
C PHE A 139 6.94 -5.89 -6.53
N GLU A 140 8.06 -5.87 -7.26
CA GLU A 140 8.10 -6.26 -8.66
C GLU A 140 7.91 -7.76 -8.87
N GLU A 141 8.41 -8.61 -7.97
CA GLU A 141 8.17 -10.06 -8.04
C GLU A 141 6.68 -10.39 -7.83
N ILE A 142 6.04 -9.76 -6.84
CA ILE A 142 4.61 -9.94 -6.59
C ILE A 142 3.81 -9.40 -7.79
N ARG A 143 4.13 -8.19 -8.26
CA ARG A 143 3.49 -7.57 -9.41
C ARG A 143 3.58 -8.46 -10.65
N LYS A 144 4.78 -8.97 -11.00
CA LYS A 144 4.98 -9.88 -12.14
C LYS A 144 4.16 -11.16 -12.02
N ARG A 145 4.15 -11.79 -10.83
CA ARG A 145 3.33 -12.98 -10.57
C ARG A 145 1.86 -12.73 -10.88
N PHE A 146 1.32 -11.58 -10.50
CA PHE A 146 -0.08 -11.24 -10.74
C PHE A 146 -0.36 -10.72 -12.17
N ILE A 147 0.64 -10.20 -12.86
CA ILE A 147 0.57 -10.01 -14.32
C ILE A 147 0.41 -11.36 -15.01
N GLU A 148 1.23 -12.35 -14.66
CA GLU A 148 1.18 -13.69 -15.28
C GLU A 148 -0.13 -14.43 -14.99
N ILE A 149 -0.68 -14.29 -13.78
CA ILE A 149 -2.02 -14.80 -13.46
C ILE A 149 -3.05 -14.09 -14.36
N GLY A 150 -3.07 -12.75 -14.34
CA GLY A 150 -3.99 -11.95 -15.14
C GLY A 150 -3.95 -12.21 -16.65
N LEU A 151 -2.77 -12.54 -17.21
CA LEU A 151 -2.60 -12.83 -18.64
C LEU A 151 -3.04 -14.25 -19.02
N ARG A 152 -3.07 -15.17 -18.06
CA ARG A 152 -3.49 -16.57 -18.26
C ARG A 152 -4.98 -16.78 -18.01
N CYS A 153 -5.69 -15.80 -17.46
CA CYS A 153 -7.14 -15.87 -17.27
C CYS A 153 -7.85 -16.20 -18.58
N ASP A 154 -8.97 -16.90 -18.46
CA ASP A 154 -9.92 -17.01 -19.54
C ASP A 154 -10.48 -15.62 -19.87
N LYS A 155 -10.19 -15.13 -21.08
CA LYS A 155 -10.64 -13.81 -21.53
C LYS A 155 -12.15 -13.76 -21.73
N GLU A 156 -12.77 -14.88 -22.09
CA GLU A 156 -14.22 -14.96 -22.26
C GLU A 156 -14.89 -14.79 -20.89
N ASP A 157 -14.39 -15.46 -19.85
CA ASP A 157 -14.88 -15.28 -18.46
C ASP A 157 -14.79 -13.80 -18.03
N ILE A 158 -13.65 -13.13 -18.27
CA ILE A 158 -13.48 -11.71 -17.93
C ILE A 158 -14.48 -10.81 -18.68
N VAL A 159 -14.69 -11.04 -19.98
CA VAL A 159 -15.63 -10.25 -20.79
C VAL A 159 -17.07 -10.51 -20.36
N THR A 160 -17.47 -11.77 -20.19
CA THR A 160 -18.80 -12.15 -19.73
C THR A 160 -19.08 -11.59 -18.34
N ALA A 161 -18.13 -11.69 -17.42
CA ALA A 161 -18.26 -11.15 -16.06
C ALA A 161 -18.56 -9.64 -16.10
N ARG A 162 -17.81 -8.90 -16.91
CA ARG A 162 -17.99 -7.45 -17.12
C ARG A 162 -19.32 -7.09 -17.78
N GLU A 163 -19.80 -7.88 -18.75
CA GLU A 163 -21.09 -7.64 -19.41
C GLU A 163 -22.27 -7.80 -18.46
N HIS A 164 -22.16 -8.75 -17.54
CA HIS A 164 -23.16 -9.07 -16.54
C HIS A 164 -23.00 -8.29 -15.22
N ALA A 165 -21.98 -7.43 -15.12
CA ALA A 165 -21.60 -6.73 -13.90
C ALA A 165 -21.45 -7.72 -12.72
N SER A 166 -20.59 -8.71 -12.91
CA SER A 166 -20.32 -9.81 -12.00
C SER A 166 -18.81 -10.09 -11.88
N LEU A 167 -18.41 -10.90 -10.90
CA LEU A 167 -17.03 -11.31 -10.69
C LEU A 167 -16.67 -12.52 -11.56
N PRO A 168 -15.50 -12.52 -12.20
CA PRO A 168 -14.99 -13.70 -12.91
C PRO A 168 -14.62 -14.79 -11.91
N ARG A 169 -15.51 -15.77 -11.72
CA ARG A 169 -15.40 -16.77 -10.65
C ARG A 169 -14.16 -17.65 -10.80
N GLY A 170 -13.69 -17.89 -12.03
CA GLY A 170 -12.45 -18.62 -12.28
C GLY A 170 -11.22 -17.88 -11.72
N LEU A 171 -11.08 -16.60 -12.08
CA LEU A 171 -10.01 -15.75 -11.54
C LEU A 171 -10.15 -15.59 -10.02
N TRP A 172 -11.37 -15.38 -9.51
CA TRP A 172 -11.59 -15.22 -8.07
C TRP A 172 -11.14 -16.43 -7.27
N LYS A 173 -11.43 -17.64 -7.77
CA LYS A 173 -10.95 -18.89 -7.19
C LYS A 173 -9.43 -19.02 -7.26
N GLU A 174 -8.83 -18.66 -8.38
CA GLU A 174 -7.36 -18.67 -8.50
C GLU A 174 -6.70 -17.71 -7.49
N LEU A 175 -7.26 -16.52 -7.27
CA LEU A 175 -6.77 -15.58 -6.25
C LEU A 175 -6.85 -16.15 -4.83
N ALA A 176 -7.95 -16.86 -4.52
CA ALA A 176 -8.10 -17.58 -3.26
C ALA A 176 -7.04 -18.68 -3.10
N ASP A 177 -6.81 -19.48 -4.13
CA ASP A 177 -5.80 -20.56 -4.12
C ASP A 177 -4.37 -20.02 -3.99
N LYS A 178 -4.14 -18.74 -4.32
CA LYS A 178 -2.88 -18.01 -4.07
C LYS A 178 -2.86 -17.33 -2.69
N ARG A 179 -3.82 -17.64 -1.82
CA ARG A 179 -3.95 -17.18 -0.42
C ARG A 179 -4.09 -15.66 -0.28
N ILE A 180 -4.58 -14.97 -1.32
CA ILE A 180 -4.75 -13.51 -1.28
C ILE A 180 -5.80 -13.06 -0.25
N PHE A 181 -6.80 -13.90 0.01
CA PHE A 181 -7.88 -13.61 0.95
C PHE A 181 -7.54 -13.94 2.42
N GLU A 182 -6.40 -14.56 2.72
CA GLU A 182 -6.01 -14.92 4.10
C GLU A 182 -5.43 -13.75 4.91
N CYS A 183 -5.33 -12.57 4.29
CA CYS A 183 -4.58 -11.44 4.79
C CYS A 183 -5.35 -10.58 5.81
N SER A 184 -5.36 -10.89 7.13
CA SER A 184 -5.59 -9.82 8.15
C SER A 184 -5.41 -10.12 9.66
N ALA A 185 -4.93 -11.29 10.10
CA ALA A 185 -4.92 -11.67 11.54
C ALA A 185 -4.16 -10.74 12.52
N ASP A 186 -3.03 -10.12 12.10
CA ASP A 186 -2.16 -9.30 12.96
C ASP A 186 -1.90 -7.88 12.41
N ARG A 187 -1.68 -6.90 13.28
CA ARG A 187 -1.41 -5.49 12.93
C ARG A 187 -0.13 -5.31 12.12
N THR A 188 0.96 -6.03 12.43
CA THR A 188 2.21 -5.92 11.66
C THR A 188 2.11 -6.65 10.33
N ALA A 189 1.51 -7.84 10.34
CA ALA A 189 1.11 -8.56 9.13
C ALA A 189 0.22 -7.70 8.22
N SER A 190 -0.72 -6.92 8.79
CA SER A 190 -1.67 -6.10 8.02
C SER A 190 -1.01 -5.01 7.17
N ARG A 191 0.14 -4.47 7.60
CA ARG A 191 0.88 -3.45 6.85
C ARG A 191 1.61 -4.05 5.65
N ARG A 192 2.30 -5.17 5.86
CA ARG A 192 2.95 -5.92 4.78
C ARG A 192 1.92 -6.49 3.79
N GLN A 193 0.77 -6.92 4.28
CA GLN A 193 -0.33 -7.38 3.43
C GLN A 193 -0.86 -6.27 2.53
N LEU A 194 -0.95 -5.03 3.02
CA LEU A 194 -1.33 -3.90 2.15
C LEU A 194 -0.31 -3.67 1.03
N TYR A 195 0.98 -3.88 1.30
CA TYR A 195 2.02 -3.84 0.27
C TYR A 195 1.85 -4.94 -0.77
N ASN A 196 1.62 -6.18 -0.34
CA ASN A 196 1.39 -7.30 -1.25
C ASN A 196 0.13 -7.09 -2.09
N LEU A 197 -0.94 -6.56 -1.48
CA LEU A 197 -2.18 -6.23 -2.16
C LEU A 197 -1.98 -5.10 -3.18
N ALA A 198 -1.22 -4.06 -2.86
CA ALA A 198 -0.88 -3.00 -3.80
C ALA A 198 -0.17 -3.54 -5.06
N ALA A 199 0.85 -4.39 -4.88
CA ALA A 199 1.54 -5.03 -6.00
C ALA A 199 0.62 -5.97 -6.81
N THR A 200 -0.25 -6.71 -6.11
CA THR A 200 -1.26 -7.60 -6.72
C THR A 200 -2.23 -6.80 -7.60
N LEU A 201 -2.79 -5.72 -7.08
CA LEU A 201 -3.72 -4.85 -7.79
C LEU A 201 -3.07 -4.22 -9.01
N GLU A 202 -1.83 -3.74 -8.88
CA GLU A 202 -1.10 -3.18 -10.01
C GLU A 202 -0.87 -4.22 -11.12
N GLY A 203 -0.46 -5.44 -10.74
CA GLY A 203 -0.22 -6.52 -11.69
C GLY A 203 -1.49 -6.97 -12.42
N LEU A 204 -2.59 -7.13 -11.69
CA LEU A 204 -3.89 -7.50 -12.28
C LEU A 204 -4.43 -6.41 -13.21
N CYS A 205 -4.37 -5.13 -12.81
CA CYS A 205 -4.77 -4.02 -13.68
C CYS A 205 -3.93 -3.94 -14.96
N TYR A 206 -2.63 -4.21 -14.86
CA TYR A 206 -1.74 -4.28 -16.03
C TYR A 206 -2.15 -5.40 -16.99
N ALA A 207 -2.51 -6.58 -16.47
CA ALA A 207 -2.86 -7.71 -17.32
C ALA A 207 -4.29 -7.62 -17.90
N LEU A 208 -5.27 -7.31 -17.04
CA LEU A 208 -6.70 -7.39 -17.37
C LEU A 208 -7.23 -6.11 -18.03
N GLN A 209 -6.57 -4.98 -17.80
CA GLN A 209 -7.09 -3.66 -18.18
C GLN A 209 -8.51 -3.43 -17.62
N ASP A 210 -8.79 -3.89 -16.40
CA ASP A 210 -10.10 -3.77 -15.76
C ASP A 210 -9.94 -3.36 -14.29
N VAL A 211 -10.17 -2.08 -14.02
CA VAL A 211 -10.08 -1.54 -12.66
C VAL A 211 -11.26 -1.97 -11.79
N GLY A 212 -12.39 -2.39 -12.36
CA GLY A 212 -13.57 -2.82 -11.62
C GLY A 212 -13.34 -4.14 -10.88
N ILE A 213 -12.72 -5.11 -11.56
CA ILE A 213 -12.33 -6.39 -10.93
C ILE A 213 -11.32 -6.12 -9.79
N ALA A 214 -10.30 -5.29 -10.06
CA ALA A 214 -9.31 -4.93 -9.05
C ALA A 214 -9.91 -4.16 -7.86
N MET A 215 -10.88 -3.27 -8.11
CA MET A 215 -11.62 -2.57 -7.06
C MET A 215 -12.41 -3.53 -6.18
N SER A 216 -13.04 -4.54 -6.77
CA SER A 216 -13.78 -5.58 -6.06
C SER A 216 -12.87 -6.40 -5.13
N LEU A 217 -11.67 -6.74 -5.62
CA LEU A 217 -10.61 -7.37 -4.82
C LEU A 217 -10.13 -6.46 -3.68
N GLY A 218 -9.85 -5.19 -3.99
CA GLY A 218 -9.42 -4.17 -3.03
C GLY A 218 -10.46 -3.93 -1.93
N SER A 219 -11.75 -3.94 -2.27
CA SER A 219 -12.86 -3.82 -1.32
C SER A 219 -12.89 -5.01 -0.36
N GLN A 220 -12.87 -6.25 -0.87
CA GLN A 220 -12.89 -7.43 -0.02
C GLN A 220 -11.67 -7.49 0.90
N VAL A 221 -10.46 -7.42 0.35
CA VAL A 221 -9.23 -7.64 1.13
C VAL A 221 -8.81 -6.40 1.92
N GLY A 222 -8.89 -5.23 1.29
CA GLY A 222 -8.41 -3.98 1.87
C GLY A 222 -9.40 -3.35 2.85
N LEU A 223 -10.71 -3.50 2.60
CA LEU A 223 -11.76 -2.84 3.39
C LEU A 223 -12.55 -3.80 4.28
N CYS A 224 -13.02 -4.94 3.78
CA CYS A 224 -13.93 -5.81 4.54
C CYS A 224 -13.22 -6.71 5.55
N LEU A 225 -12.25 -7.51 5.09
CA LEU A 225 -11.54 -8.49 5.93
C LEU A 225 -10.93 -7.89 7.22
N PRO A 226 -10.36 -6.67 7.21
CA PRO A 226 -9.86 -6.05 8.43
C PRO A 226 -10.92 -5.87 9.53
N PHE A 227 -12.20 -5.69 9.18
CA PHE A 227 -13.29 -5.68 10.17
C PHE A 227 -13.62 -7.08 10.66
N ILE A 228 -13.78 -8.04 9.74
CA ILE A 228 -14.19 -9.41 10.09
C ILE A 228 -13.15 -10.08 10.98
N VAL A 229 -11.86 -9.85 10.75
CA VAL A 229 -10.82 -10.42 11.62
C VAL A 229 -10.86 -9.89 13.05
N ARG A 230 -11.40 -8.69 13.26
CA ARG A 230 -11.60 -8.08 14.59
C ARG A 230 -12.90 -8.56 15.25
N CYS A 231 -13.70 -9.39 14.59
CA CYS A 231 -14.85 -10.04 15.19
C CYS A 231 -14.42 -10.82 16.44
N ARG A 232 -15.16 -10.64 17.53
CA ARG A 232 -14.86 -11.18 18.86
C ARG A 232 -15.32 -12.61 19.02
N ASP A 233 -16.48 -12.90 18.43
CA ASP A 233 -17.04 -14.22 18.42
C ASP A 233 -16.18 -15.09 17.48
N ALA A 234 -15.45 -16.02 18.08
CA ALA A 234 -14.50 -16.86 17.36
C ALA A 234 -15.21 -17.78 16.35
N GLU A 235 -16.42 -18.24 16.66
CA GLU A 235 -17.17 -19.12 15.78
C GLU A 235 -17.78 -18.33 14.61
N LEU A 236 -18.37 -17.16 14.88
CA LEU A 236 -18.83 -16.26 13.83
C LEU A 236 -17.68 -15.86 12.89
N LYS A 237 -16.54 -15.47 13.47
CA LYS A 237 -15.33 -15.14 12.71
C LYS A 237 -14.91 -16.31 11.82
N ARG A 238 -14.93 -17.54 12.32
CA ARG A 238 -14.55 -18.75 11.57
C ARG A 238 -15.53 -19.03 10.43
N VAL A 239 -16.84 -19.03 10.72
CA VAL A 239 -17.92 -19.26 9.74
C VAL A 239 -17.90 -18.23 8.62
N CYS A 240 -17.51 -16.99 8.90
CA CYS A 240 -17.37 -15.97 7.86
C CYS A 240 -16.04 -16.08 7.10
N LEU A 241 -14.91 -16.24 7.80
CA LEU A 241 -13.60 -16.18 7.16
C LEU A 241 -13.30 -17.39 6.28
N GLU A 242 -13.61 -18.62 6.70
CA GLU A 242 -13.23 -19.82 5.92
C GLU A 242 -13.82 -19.80 4.49
N PRO A 243 -15.12 -19.51 4.29
CA PRO A 243 -15.69 -19.44 2.93
C PRO A 243 -15.21 -18.20 2.14
N ILE A 244 -14.93 -17.08 2.81
CA ILE A 244 -14.38 -15.89 2.13
C ILE A 244 -12.94 -16.16 1.67
N GLN A 245 -12.14 -16.84 2.50
CA GLN A 245 -10.75 -17.17 2.22
C GLN A 245 -10.61 -18.19 1.09
N SER A 246 -11.54 -19.14 0.99
CA SER A 246 -11.59 -20.12 -0.11
C SER A 246 -12.07 -19.54 -1.45
N GLY A 247 -12.62 -18.31 -1.43
CA GLY A 247 -13.20 -17.62 -2.58
C GLY A 247 -14.67 -17.98 -2.87
N GLU A 248 -15.30 -18.82 -2.04
CA GLU A 248 -16.70 -19.23 -2.19
C GLU A 248 -17.66 -18.06 -1.92
N GLN A 249 -17.44 -17.36 -0.80
CA GLN A 249 -18.28 -16.25 -0.37
C GLN A 249 -17.62 -14.90 -0.63
N ILE A 250 -18.44 -13.93 -1.01
CA ILE A 250 -18.03 -12.54 -1.23
C ILE A 250 -18.51 -11.68 -0.07
N VAL A 251 -17.75 -10.64 0.26
CA VAL A 251 -18.15 -9.61 1.23
C VAL A 251 -18.16 -8.22 0.61
N ALA A 252 -19.14 -7.42 1.03
CA ALA A 252 -19.29 -6.01 0.66
C ALA A 252 -19.06 -5.07 1.86
N PHE A 253 -18.47 -3.90 1.61
CA PHE A 253 -18.33 -2.83 2.59
C PHE A 253 -19.34 -1.72 2.30
N ALA A 254 -20.36 -1.59 3.14
CA ALA A 254 -21.51 -0.73 2.89
C ALA A 254 -21.55 0.48 3.83
N ILE A 255 -21.05 1.63 3.34
CA ILE A 255 -21.02 2.89 4.11
C ILE A 255 -21.80 4.01 3.44
N THR A 256 -21.59 4.21 2.13
CA THR A 256 -22.19 5.31 1.35
C THR A 256 -23.71 5.24 1.37
N GLU A 257 -24.36 6.39 1.56
CA GLU A 257 -25.81 6.53 1.57
C GLU A 257 -26.27 7.48 0.45
N PRO A 258 -27.52 7.39 -0.04
CA PRO A 258 -28.03 8.26 -1.10
C PRO A 258 -27.87 9.76 -0.80
N HIS A 259 -27.96 10.14 0.48
CA HIS A 259 -27.88 11.52 0.94
C HIS A 259 -26.45 12.02 1.18
N GLY A 260 -25.45 11.13 1.20
CA GLY A 260 -24.08 11.52 1.52
C GLY A 260 -23.05 10.41 1.31
N GLY A 261 -22.15 10.63 0.36
CA GLY A 261 -20.89 9.87 0.22
C GLY A 261 -19.70 10.60 0.82
N SER A 262 -19.49 11.86 0.43
CA SER A 262 -18.38 12.70 0.93
C SER A 262 -18.48 13.05 2.42
N ASP A 263 -19.69 13.07 2.96
CA ASP A 263 -19.97 13.25 4.39
C ASP A 263 -20.26 11.91 5.08
N ALA A 264 -19.32 10.97 4.94
CA ALA A 264 -19.48 9.57 5.36
C ALA A 264 -19.73 9.34 6.87
N TYR A 265 -19.70 10.39 7.70
CA TYR A 265 -19.95 10.28 9.14
C TYR A 265 -21.36 10.76 9.54
N ASN A 266 -22.08 11.45 8.65
CA ASN A 266 -23.44 11.89 8.90
C ASN A 266 -24.45 10.82 8.44
N LEU A 267 -24.37 9.66 9.09
CA LEU A 267 -25.12 8.46 8.71
C LEU A 267 -26.59 8.58 9.12
N GLN A 268 -27.48 8.29 8.18
CA GLN A 268 -28.91 8.14 8.41
C GLN A 268 -29.30 6.69 8.71
N THR A 269 -28.48 5.71 8.30
CA THR A 269 -28.69 4.31 8.73
C THR A 269 -28.55 4.21 10.25
N ARG A 270 -29.57 3.69 10.92
CA ARG A 270 -29.68 3.66 12.38
C ARG A 270 -29.72 2.24 12.91
N LEU A 271 -29.01 2.03 14.02
CA LEU A 271 -29.17 0.88 14.88
C LEU A 271 -29.89 1.34 16.15
N SER A 272 -31.04 0.77 16.45
CA SER A 272 -31.87 1.13 17.61
C SER A 272 -32.36 -0.12 18.33
N ARG A 273 -32.69 -0.01 19.63
CA ARG A 273 -33.41 -1.09 20.32
C ARG A 273 -34.90 -1.03 20.02
N HIS A 274 -35.49 -2.18 19.75
CA HIS A 274 -36.92 -2.33 19.62
C HIS A 274 -37.59 -2.07 20.97
N VAL A 275 -38.69 -1.32 20.97
CA VAL A 275 -39.31 -0.80 22.19
C VAL A 275 -39.89 -1.91 23.07
N ASP A 276 -40.38 -3.00 22.47
CA ASP A 276 -41.12 -4.04 23.20
C ASP A 276 -40.23 -5.13 23.81
N ASP A 277 -39.12 -5.49 23.15
CA ASP A 277 -38.30 -6.67 23.49
C ASP A 277 -36.79 -6.36 23.54
N GLY A 278 -36.38 -5.11 23.30
CA GLY A 278 -35.00 -4.65 23.46
C GLY A 278 -34.01 -5.15 22.41
N ARG A 279 -34.46 -5.91 21.39
CA ARG A 279 -33.59 -6.42 20.32
C ARG A 279 -33.04 -5.28 19.47
N LEU A 280 -31.82 -5.42 18.97
CA LEU A 280 -31.23 -4.43 18.07
C LEU A 280 -31.88 -4.54 16.68
N VAL A 281 -32.26 -3.40 16.12
CA VAL A 281 -32.93 -3.29 14.82
C VAL A 281 -32.18 -2.28 13.96
N LEU A 282 -31.83 -2.70 12.75
CA LEU A 282 -31.13 -1.90 11.75
C LEU A 282 -32.12 -1.41 10.68
N ASN A 283 -32.09 -0.10 10.42
CA ASN A 283 -32.89 0.54 9.38
C ASN A 283 -32.04 1.54 8.58
N GLY A 284 -32.16 1.55 7.25
CA GLY A 284 -31.49 2.54 6.41
C GLY A 284 -31.23 2.04 4.99
N ARG A 285 -30.52 2.86 4.21
CA ARG A 285 -30.20 2.56 2.81
C ARG A 285 -28.75 2.89 2.49
N LYS A 286 -28.07 1.93 1.86
CA LYS A 286 -26.71 2.06 1.34
C LYS A 286 -26.73 2.06 -0.18
N TRP A 287 -25.86 2.87 -0.79
CA TRP A 287 -25.90 3.19 -2.20
C TRP A 287 -24.54 3.06 -2.87
N ASN A 288 -24.50 2.49 -4.07
CA ASN A 288 -23.28 2.24 -4.85
C ASN A 288 -22.23 1.43 -4.09
N ILE A 289 -22.67 0.30 -3.53
CA ILE A 289 -21.84 -0.62 -2.76
C ILE A 289 -21.22 -1.66 -3.70
N THR A 290 -19.89 -1.65 -3.79
CA THR A 290 -19.12 -2.67 -4.49
C THR A 290 -19.35 -4.05 -3.85
N ASN A 291 -19.46 -5.07 -4.70
CA ASN A 291 -19.71 -6.47 -4.37
C ASN A 291 -21.12 -6.80 -3.88
N ILE A 292 -21.99 -5.82 -3.61
CA ILE A 292 -23.30 -6.11 -3.00
C ILE A 292 -24.17 -7.11 -3.78
N PRO A 293 -24.22 -7.12 -5.13
CA PRO A 293 -25.02 -8.08 -5.88
C PRO A 293 -24.59 -9.54 -5.71
N GLU A 294 -23.36 -9.79 -5.28
CA GLU A 294 -22.80 -11.14 -5.12
C GLU A 294 -22.35 -11.44 -3.67
N ALA A 295 -22.51 -10.48 -2.77
CA ALA A 295 -22.10 -10.59 -1.39
C ALA A 295 -22.98 -11.62 -0.64
N ARG A 296 -22.36 -12.41 0.23
CA ARG A 296 -23.05 -13.18 1.28
C ARG A 296 -23.08 -12.39 2.59
N TRP A 297 -22.02 -11.63 2.85
CA TRP A 297 -21.85 -10.83 4.05
C TRP A 297 -21.69 -9.34 3.72
N ILE A 298 -22.24 -8.49 4.56
CA ILE A 298 -22.10 -7.04 4.47
C ILE A 298 -21.44 -6.55 5.76
N VAL A 299 -20.31 -5.88 5.64
CA VAL A 299 -19.77 -5.03 6.71
C VAL A 299 -20.38 -3.65 6.52
N THR A 300 -21.30 -3.25 7.39
CA THR A 300 -21.95 -1.94 7.33
C THR A 300 -21.70 -1.08 8.56
N ILE A 301 -21.82 0.23 8.40
CA ILE A 301 -21.72 1.20 9.48
C ILE A 301 -23.08 1.86 9.69
N ALA A 302 -23.55 1.88 10.92
CA ALA A 302 -24.77 2.53 11.32
C ALA A 302 -24.51 3.47 12.51
N ASN A 303 -25.36 4.49 12.66
CA ASN A 303 -25.39 5.31 13.85
C ASN A 303 -26.20 4.60 14.94
N ASP A 304 -25.55 4.24 16.05
CA ASP A 304 -26.24 3.76 17.24
C ASP A 304 -27.03 4.92 17.88
N THR A 305 -28.35 4.78 17.96
CA THR A 305 -29.23 5.84 18.46
C THR A 305 -29.13 6.06 19.96
N GLU A 306 -28.76 5.04 20.72
CA GLU A 306 -28.65 5.14 22.17
C GLU A 306 -27.30 5.76 22.54
N ASN A 307 -26.23 5.27 21.93
CA ASN A 307 -24.86 5.69 22.25
C ASN A 307 -24.38 6.89 21.43
N SER A 308 -25.16 7.33 20.42
CA SER A 308 -24.81 8.45 19.53
C SER A 308 -23.43 8.31 18.87
N THR A 309 -23.00 7.08 18.59
CA THR A 309 -21.71 6.79 17.94
C THR A 309 -21.86 5.81 16.78
N PRO A 310 -21.03 5.92 15.71
CA PRO A 310 -21.01 4.94 14.65
C PRO A 310 -20.47 3.59 15.11
N VAL A 311 -21.17 2.51 14.75
CA VAL A 311 -20.79 1.11 15.02
C VAL A 311 -20.68 0.32 13.73
N ALA A 312 -19.74 -0.63 13.69
CA ALA A 312 -19.61 -1.57 12.57
C ALA A 312 -20.39 -2.86 12.86
N ILE A 313 -21.16 -3.31 11.88
CA ILE A 313 -22.09 -4.43 11.99
C ILE A 313 -21.82 -5.39 10.83
N LEU A 314 -21.82 -6.69 11.14
CA LEU A 314 -21.84 -7.74 10.13
C LEU A 314 -23.29 -8.17 9.87
N VAL A 315 -23.72 -8.15 8.62
CA VAL A 315 -25.09 -8.49 8.21
C VAL A 315 -25.05 -9.59 7.17
N ASP A 316 -25.89 -10.62 7.34
CA ASP A 316 -26.12 -11.63 6.31
C ASP A 316 -27.13 -11.10 5.28
N VAL A 317 -26.82 -11.20 3.99
CA VAL A 317 -27.72 -10.72 2.92
C VAL A 317 -29.05 -11.46 2.86
N HIS A 318 -29.15 -12.65 3.47
CA HIS A 318 -30.36 -13.47 3.47
C HIS A 318 -31.24 -13.26 4.71
N TRP A 319 -30.87 -12.36 5.62
CA TRP A 319 -31.75 -12.01 6.73
C TRP A 319 -33.00 -11.28 6.27
N GLU A 320 -34.11 -11.49 6.98
CA GLU A 320 -35.36 -10.79 6.74
C GLU A 320 -35.15 -9.27 6.85
N GLY A 321 -35.69 -8.54 5.88
CA GLY A 321 -35.53 -7.08 5.78
C GLY A 321 -34.25 -6.60 5.09
N VAL A 322 -33.35 -7.50 4.66
CA VAL A 322 -32.19 -7.12 3.84
C VAL A 322 -32.53 -7.24 2.36
N LEU A 323 -32.59 -6.11 1.65
CA LEU A 323 -33.01 -6.04 0.25
C LEU A 323 -31.89 -5.46 -0.62
N THR A 324 -31.27 -6.30 -1.45
CA THR A 324 -30.20 -5.86 -2.36
C THR A 324 -30.72 -5.57 -3.76
N SER A 325 -30.20 -4.53 -4.42
CA SER A 325 -30.56 -4.16 -5.79
C SER A 325 -29.31 -3.89 -6.65
N PRO A 326 -29.09 -4.56 -7.79
CA PRO A 326 -27.93 -4.31 -8.64
C PRO A 326 -28.07 -3.01 -9.44
N HIS A 327 -26.94 -2.36 -9.72
CA HIS A 327 -26.83 -1.18 -10.56
C HIS A 327 -26.04 -1.48 -11.83
N ARG A 328 -26.37 -0.80 -12.93
CA ARG A 328 -25.52 -0.78 -14.13
C ARG A 328 -24.80 0.56 -14.24
N THR A 329 -23.47 0.52 -14.12
CA THR A 329 -22.61 1.71 -14.25
C THR A 329 -22.05 1.82 -15.67
N ILE A 330 -21.78 3.05 -16.11
CA ILE A 330 -21.20 3.32 -17.44
C ILE A 330 -19.72 2.91 -17.55
N GLY A 331 -19.02 2.92 -16.42
CA GLY A 331 -17.63 2.48 -16.28
C GLY A 331 -17.48 1.59 -15.05
N MET A 332 -16.30 1.00 -14.87
CA MET A 332 -15.96 0.03 -13.84
C MET A 332 -16.88 -1.20 -13.85
N ARG A 333 -17.34 -1.60 -15.05
CA ARG A 333 -18.33 -2.67 -15.26
C ARG A 333 -17.87 -4.07 -14.83
N GLY A 334 -16.57 -4.28 -14.63
CA GLY A 334 -16.03 -5.50 -14.02
C GLY A 334 -16.24 -5.57 -12.50
N SER A 335 -16.84 -4.54 -11.89
CA SER A 335 -17.27 -4.54 -10.49
C SER A 335 -18.79 -4.70 -10.40
N PRO A 336 -19.31 -5.74 -9.73
CA PRO A 336 -20.70 -5.76 -9.33
C PRO A 336 -20.96 -4.65 -8.31
N ILE A 337 -21.88 -3.73 -8.63
CA ILE A 337 -22.24 -2.58 -7.79
C ILE A 337 -23.75 -2.57 -7.62
N GLY A 338 -24.22 -2.12 -6.47
CA GLY A 338 -25.65 -2.01 -6.20
C GLY A 338 -25.98 -1.18 -4.96
N SER A 339 -27.18 -1.39 -4.44
CA SER A 339 -27.66 -0.84 -3.17
C SER A 339 -28.11 -1.95 -2.24
N VAL A 340 -28.21 -1.61 -0.96
CA VAL A 340 -28.90 -2.44 0.03
C VAL A 340 -29.79 -1.57 0.91
N ASP A 341 -31.03 -1.99 1.07
CA ASP A 341 -32.01 -1.43 2.00
C ASP A 341 -32.13 -2.37 3.21
N PHE A 342 -32.17 -1.79 4.40
CA PHE A 342 -32.38 -2.48 5.67
C PHE A 342 -33.74 -2.05 6.22
N GLU A 343 -34.68 -2.99 6.30
CA GLU A 343 -36.05 -2.79 6.77
C GLU A 343 -36.29 -3.64 8.01
N ASN A 344 -36.16 -3.02 9.19
CA ASN A 344 -36.36 -3.68 10.49
C ASN A 344 -35.53 -4.95 10.70
N VAL A 345 -34.28 -4.96 10.21
CA VAL A 345 -33.39 -6.13 10.30
C VAL A 345 -32.98 -6.33 11.74
N THR A 346 -33.28 -7.51 12.32
CA THR A 346 -32.87 -7.84 13.69
C THR A 346 -31.39 -8.22 13.72
N ILE A 347 -30.61 -7.57 14.58
CA ILE A 347 -29.16 -7.78 14.70
C ILE A 347 -28.83 -8.48 16.03
N PRO A 348 -28.26 -9.69 16.03
CA PRO A 348 -27.75 -10.30 17.25
C PRO A 348 -26.51 -9.55 17.77
N GLU A 349 -26.34 -9.43 19.08
CA GLU A 349 -25.25 -8.62 19.68
C GLU A 349 -23.85 -9.09 19.26
N ASN A 350 -23.64 -10.39 19.03
CA ASN A 350 -22.35 -10.93 18.62
C ASN A 350 -21.94 -10.54 17.17
N TYR A 351 -22.84 -9.93 16.39
CA TYR A 351 -22.56 -9.40 15.05
C TYR A 351 -22.12 -7.93 15.05
N LEU A 352 -22.06 -7.29 16.22
CA LEU A 352 -21.39 -5.99 16.38
C LEU A 352 -19.88 -6.20 16.39
N LEU A 353 -19.19 -5.66 15.37
CA LEU A 353 -17.76 -5.88 15.16
C LEU A 353 -16.86 -4.95 16.00
N THR A 354 -17.44 -3.92 16.61
CA THR A 354 -16.72 -2.86 17.33
C THR A 354 -17.35 -2.56 18.68
N ASN A 355 -16.53 -2.18 19.67
CA ASN A 355 -17.08 -1.47 20.84
C ASN A 355 -17.68 -0.11 20.43
N GLU A 356 -18.45 0.44 21.35
CA GLU A 356 -18.83 1.86 21.35
C GLU A 356 -17.63 2.76 21.05
N GLY A 357 -17.81 3.70 20.11
CA GLY A 357 -16.78 4.66 19.69
C GLY A 357 -15.66 4.12 18.79
N GLU A 358 -15.53 2.80 18.60
CA GLU A 358 -14.45 2.24 17.76
C GLU A 358 -14.78 2.24 16.26
N GLY A 359 -16.07 2.28 15.88
CA GLY A 359 -16.51 2.22 14.48
C GLY A 359 -15.91 3.33 13.62
N LYS A 360 -15.90 4.58 14.13
CA LYS A 360 -15.33 5.73 13.43
C LYS A 360 -13.84 5.54 13.10
N ARG A 361 -13.06 5.01 14.05
CA ARG A 361 -11.62 4.78 13.86
C ARG A 361 -11.36 3.72 12.79
N LEU A 362 -12.11 2.61 12.80
CA LEU A 362 -11.94 1.56 11.79
C LEU A 362 -12.34 2.03 10.39
N VAL A 363 -13.39 2.84 10.27
CA VAL A 363 -13.77 3.49 9.01
C VAL A 363 -12.65 4.40 8.49
N GLN A 364 -12.02 5.18 9.37
CA GLN A 364 -10.86 6.01 9.00
C GLN A 364 -9.68 5.15 8.52
N GLU A 365 -9.40 4.03 9.17
CA GLU A 365 -8.38 3.08 8.73
C GLU A 365 -8.71 2.47 7.36
N ALA A 366 -9.97 2.10 7.12
CA ALA A 366 -10.44 1.56 5.85
C ALA A 366 -10.27 2.59 4.71
N PHE A 367 -10.75 3.82 4.90
CA PHE A 367 -10.56 4.89 3.91
C PHE A 367 -9.10 5.23 3.66
N LEU A 368 -8.24 5.17 4.68
CA LEU A 368 -6.81 5.38 4.48
C LEU A 368 -6.20 4.28 3.60
N ARG A 369 -6.56 3.01 3.84
CA ARG A 369 -6.12 1.87 3.01
C ARG A 369 -6.60 2.03 1.57
N GLU A 370 -7.88 2.36 1.38
CA GLU A 370 -8.46 2.61 0.06
C GLU A 370 -7.64 3.64 -0.74
N ARG A 371 -7.33 4.78 -0.11
CA ARG A 371 -6.53 5.86 -0.72
C ARG A 371 -5.10 5.44 -1.06
N ILE A 372 -4.47 4.62 -0.22
CA ILE A 372 -3.12 4.10 -0.46
C ILE A 372 -3.14 3.13 -1.65
N LEU A 373 -4.20 2.32 -1.79
CA LEU A 373 -4.31 1.33 -2.85
C LEU A 373 -4.68 1.93 -4.21
N ALA A 374 -5.52 2.98 -4.24
CA ALA A 374 -6.05 3.59 -5.46
C ALA A 374 -5.01 3.89 -6.57
N PRO A 375 -3.82 4.45 -6.28
CA PRO A 375 -2.79 4.70 -7.29
C PRO A 375 -2.29 3.46 -8.01
N PHE A 376 -2.27 2.31 -7.33
CA PHE A 376 -1.76 1.05 -7.91
C PHE A 376 -2.71 0.47 -8.94
N LEU A 377 -4.03 0.67 -8.78
CA LEU A 377 -5.01 0.31 -9.81
C LEU A 377 -4.79 1.14 -11.08
N VAL A 378 -4.50 2.44 -10.92
CA VAL A 378 -4.19 3.34 -12.03
C VAL A 378 -2.91 2.93 -12.72
N LEU A 379 -1.80 2.81 -11.97
CA LEU A 379 -0.45 2.56 -12.51
C LEU A 379 -0.41 1.34 -13.42
N GLY A 380 -0.97 0.21 -12.96
CA GLY A 380 -1.06 -1.00 -13.78
C GLY A 380 -1.81 -0.75 -15.09
N THR A 381 -2.94 -0.05 -15.00
CA THR A 381 -3.79 0.23 -16.14
C THR A 381 -3.11 1.12 -17.18
N VAL A 382 -2.55 2.25 -16.75
CA VAL A 382 -1.94 3.23 -17.67
C VAL A 382 -0.62 2.76 -18.26
N ASP A 383 0.19 1.99 -17.52
CA ASP A 383 1.43 1.42 -18.05
C ASP A 383 1.13 0.49 -19.24
N ARG A 384 0.19 -0.45 -19.06
CA ARG A 384 -0.20 -1.37 -20.13
C ARG A 384 -0.84 -0.64 -21.31
N LEU A 385 -1.68 0.37 -21.03
CA LEU A 385 -2.31 1.17 -22.07
C LEU A 385 -1.24 1.87 -22.92
N CYS A 386 -0.26 2.52 -22.30
CA CYS A 386 0.86 3.14 -22.99
C CYS A 386 1.62 2.13 -23.86
N ASP A 387 1.97 0.96 -23.33
CA ASP A 387 2.67 -0.10 -24.11
C ASP A 387 1.85 -0.52 -25.35
N ARG A 388 0.55 -0.71 -25.17
CA ARG A 388 -0.38 -1.09 -26.25
C ARG A 388 -0.45 0.00 -27.33
N ILE A 389 -0.58 1.26 -26.93
CA ILE A 389 -0.77 2.36 -27.88
C ILE A 389 0.54 2.78 -28.54
N ILE A 390 1.70 2.63 -27.89
CA ILE A 390 3.02 2.76 -28.53
C ILE A 390 3.17 1.72 -29.64
N SER A 391 2.77 0.48 -29.40
CA SER A 391 2.78 -0.58 -30.42
C SER A 391 1.85 -0.28 -31.60
N TYR A 392 0.67 0.30 -31.35
CA TYR A 392 -0.20 0.83 -32.41
C TYR A 392 0.49 1.96 -33.18
N ALA A 393 1.09 2.93 -32.49
CA ALA A 393 1.71 4.10 -33.10
C ALA A 393 2.91 3.76 -34.00
N ARG A 394 3.62 2.67 -33.70
CA ARG A 394 4.71 2.15 -34.54
C ARG A 394 4.25 1.46 -35.82
N ARG A 395 3.00 0.99 -35.86
CA ARG A 395 2.42 0.25 -37.00
C ARG A 395 1.52 1.13 -37.87
N ARG A 396 0.84 2.10 -37.28
CA ARG A 396 -0.06 3.01 -38.01
C ARG A 396 0.75 4.00 -38.82
N GLU A 397 0.63 3.94 -40.14
CA GLU A 397 1.27 4.88 -41.05
C GLU A 397 0.31 5.96 -41.57
N VAL A 398 0.80 7.19 -41.61
CA VAL A 398 0.19 8.35 -42.28
C VAL A 398 1.33 9.15 -42.91
N PHE A 399 1.07 9.86 -44.00
CA PHE A 399 2.10 10.57 -44.78
C PHE A 399 3.40 9.73 -44.98
N ARG A 400 3.23 8.43 -45.26
CA ARG A 400 4.29 7.45 -45.58
C ARG A 400 5.29 7.15 -44.45
N LYS A 401 4.96 7.40 -43.19
CA LYS A 401 5.76 6.95 -42.05
C LYS A 401 4.90 6.59 -40.83
N PRO A 402 5.40 5.76 -39.90
CA PRO A 402 4.72 5.49 -38.63
C PRO A 402 4.37 6.77 -37.86
N ILE A 403 3.20 6.80 -37.22
CA ILE A 403 2.77 7.96 -36.43
C ILE A 403 3.69 8.22 -35.23
N SER A 404 4.45 7.22 -34.78
CA SER A 404 5.49 7.35 -33.75
C SER A 404 6.62 8.33 -34.14
N ASN A 405 6.73 8.71 -35.42
CA ASN A 405 7.78 9.61 -35.93
C ASN A 405 7.35 11.10 -35.93
N TYR A 406 6.18 11.44 -35.38
CA TYR A 406 5.72 12.83 -35.26
C TYR A 406 5.85 13.34 -33.83
N GLN A 407 6.44 14.52 -33.68
CA GLN A 407 6.76 15.12 -32.37
C GLN A 407 5.53 15.31 -31.48
N TYR A 408 4.37 15.69 -32.02
CA TYR A 408 3.15 15.82 -31.21
C TYR A 408 2.58 14.48 -30.72
N ILE A 409 2.86 13.37 -31.43
CA ILE A 409 2.53 12.02 -30.95
C ILE A 409 3.51 11.60 -29.86
N GLN A 410 4.81 11.83 -30.09
CA GLN A 410 5.87 11.57 -29.10
C GLN A 410 5.60 12.34 -27.80
N LYS A 411 5.21 13.62 -27.88
CA LYS A 411 4.89 14.45 -26.72
C LYS A 411 3.84 13.80 -25.82
N ARG A 412 2.76 13.25 -26.40
CA ARG A 412 1.70 12.59 -25.61
C ARG A 412 2.23 11.38 -24.84
N PHE A 413 3.12 10.59 -25.45
CA PHE A 413 3.74 9.45 -24.76
C PHE A 413 4.75 9.90 -23.69
N THR A 414 5.54 10.93 -23.97
CA THR A 414 6.52 11.45 -22.99
C THR A 414 5.83 12.10 -21.80
N ASP A 415 4.77 12.90 -22.03
CA ASP A 415 3.97 13.50 -20.96
C ASP A 415 3.35 12.41 -20.08
N ALA A 416 2.72 11.40 -20.72
CA ALA A 416 2.15 10.25 -20.02
C ALA A 416 3.21 9.52 -19.17
N LYS A 417 4.40 9.27 -19.73
CA LYS A 417 5.47 8.59 -19.00
C LYS A 417 5.97 9.39 -17.81
N ILE A 418 6.12 10.71 -17.94
CA ILE A 418 6.50 11.60 -16.83
C ILE A 418 5.47 11.53 -15.71
N ILE A 419 4.18 11.62 -16.04
CA ILE A 419 3.09 11.55 -15.08
C ILE A 419 3.05 10.19 -14.38
N ILE A 420 3.26 9.10 -15.12
CA ILE A 420 3.31 7.73 -14.58
C ILE A 420 4.46 7.58 -13.58
N GLU A 421 5.67 8.02 -13.93
CA GLU A 421 6.84 7.92 -13.04
C GLU A 421 6.65 8.77 -11.77
N ALA A 422 6.09 9.98 -11.91
CA ALA A 422 5.74 10.81 -10.76
C ALA A 422 4.70 10.13 -9.86
N THR A 423 3.66 9.54 -10.46
CA THR A 423 2.62 8.79 -9.74
C THR A 423 3.22 7.59 -8.98
N ARG A 424 4.07 6.80 -9.66
CA ARG A 424 4.72 5.62 -9.08
C ARG A 424 5.62 6.01 -7.90
N ALA A 425 6.43 7.04 -8.06
CA ALA A 425 7.30 7.54 -6.99
C ALA A 425 6.49 7.98 -5.75
N MET A 426 5.38 8.71 -5.95
CA MET A 426 4.51 9.14 -4.85
C MET A 426 3.78 7.97 -4.18
N ALA A 427 3.26 7.02 -4.97
CA ALA A 427 2.52 5.86 -4.48
C ALA A 427 3.42 4.92 -3.66
N ILE A 428 4.57 4.54 -4.20
CA ILE A 428 5.54 3.66 -3.52
C ILE A 428 6.05 4.32 -2.24
N ARG A 429 6.44 5.61 -2.29
CA ARG A 429 6.90 6.33 -1.08
C ARG A 429 5.82 6.36 0.00
N THR A 430 4.57 6.63 -0.37
CA THR A 430 3.43 6.63 0.57
C THR A 430 3.21 5.24 1.18
N LEU A 431 3.23 4.19 0.35
CA LEU A 431 3.06 2.82 0.79
C LEU A 431 4.19 2.38 1.74
N GLU A 432 5.45 2.66 1.41
CA GLU A 432 6.59 2.31 2.25
C GLU A 432 6.55 3.04 3.60
N LYS A 433 6.22 4.34 3.61
CA LYS A 433 5.99 5.08 4.86
C LYS A 433 4.90 4.44 5.71
N PHE A 434 3.78 4.05 5.09
CA PHE A 434 2.69 3.36 5.79
C PHE A 434 3.15 2.02 6.37
N VAL A 435 3.93 1.25 5.62
CA VAL A 435 4.49 -0.04 6.07
C VAL A 435 5.42 0.16 7.28
N ARG A 436 6.23 1.22 7.29
CA ARG A 436 7.06 1.62 8.45
C ARG A 436 6.25 2.16 9.63
N GLY A 437 4.95 2.32 9.50
CA GLY A 437 4.06 2.81 10.55
C GLY A 437 4.03 4.32 10.70
N GLU A 438 4.50 5.05 9.69
CA GLU A 438 4.42 6.51 9.66
C GLU A 438 2.99 6.97 9.35
N LYS A 439 2.66 8.20 9.79
CA LYS A 439 1.40 8.84 9.41
C LYS A 439 1.49 9.31 7.97
N VAL A 440 0.55 8.87 7.12
CA VAL A 440 0.56 9.17 5.67
C VAL A 440 -0.76 9.75 5.15
N SER A 441 -1.59 10.33 6.01
CA SER A 441 -2.92 10.85 5.61
C SER A 441 -2.84 11.89 4.50
N MET A 442 -1.85 12.77 4.55
CA MET A 442 -1.61 13.79 3.53
C MET A 442 -1.12 13.15 2.23
N GLU A 443 -0.06 12.34 2.30
CA GLU A 443 0.55 11.72 1.12
C GLU A 443 -0.40 10.76 0.40
N ALA A 444 -1.21 9.99 1.14
CA ALA A 444 -2.24 9.13 0.56
C ALA A 444 -3.29 9.93 -0.21
N SER A 445 -3.71 11.10 0.32
CA SER A 445 -4.69 11.95 -0.37
C SER A 445 -4.09 12.65 -1.59
N ILE A 446 -2.83 13.10 -1.52
CA ILE A 446 -2.08 13.63 -2.66
C ILE A 446 -1.95 12.57 -3.76
N SER A 447 -1.51 11.37 -3.37
CA SER A 447 -1.30 10.27 -4.30
C SER A 447 -2.60 9.83 -4.97
N LYS A 448 -3.71 9.76 -4.24
CA LYS A 448 -5.04 9.45 -4.78
C LYS A 448 -5.42 10.47 -5.86
N ILE A 449 -5.55 11.76 -5.52
CA ILE A 449 -5.97 12.80 -6.48
C ILE A 449 -5.07 12.83 -7.71
N PHE A 450 -3.74 12.79 -7.49
CA PHE A 450 -2.79 12.88 -8.59
C PHE A 450 -2.94 11.68 -9.53
N SER A 451 -3.00 10.46 -8.99
CA SER A 451 -3.12 9.25 -9.79
C SER A 451 -4.44 9.17 -10.55
N THR A 452 -5.58 9.52 -9.95
CA THR A 452 -6.88 9.38 -10.62
C THR A 452 -7.06 10.43 -11.73
N ASN A 453 -6.54 11.65 -11.54
CA ASN A 453 -6.49 12.65 -12.60
C ASN A 453 -5.50 12.27 -13.72
N ALA A 454 -4.33 11.73 -13.35
CA ALA A 454 -3.38 11.18 -14.31
C ALA A 454 -4.00 10.08 -15.18
N TYR A 455 -4.84 9.22 -14.59
CA TYR A 455 -5.54 8.18 -15.35
C TYR A 455 -6.41 8.79 -16.45
N ASN A 456 -7.24 9.77 -16.11
CA ASN A 456 -8.13 10.44 -17.05
C ASN A 456 -7.36 11.15 -18.17
N GLU A 457 -6.30 11.87 -17.82
CA GLU A 457 -5.45 12.59 -18.77
C GLU A 457 -4.74 11.62 -19.74
N VAL A 458 -4.07 10.60 -19.21
CA VAL A 458 -3.34 9.62 -20.03
C VAL A 458 -4.28 8.88 -20.97
N VAL A 459 -5.40 8.36 -20.49
CA VAL A 459 -6.36 7.65 -21.35
C VAL A 459 -6.91 8.56 -22.44
N THR A 460 -7.24 9.80 -22.11
CA THR A 460 -7.70 10.79 -23.09
C THR A 460 -6.65 11.05 -24.17
N HIS A 461 -5.38 11.17 -23.80
CA HIS A 461 -4.29 11.32 -24.77
C HIS A 461 -4.11 10.08 -25.65
N MET A 462 -4.17 8.89 -25.06
CA MET A 462 -4.05 7.64 -25.78
C MET A 462 -5.21 7.44 -26.77
N LEU A 463 -6.44 7.79 -26.38
CA LEU A 463 -7.61 7.80 -27.28
C LEU A 463 -7.36 8.73 -28.49
N LYS A 464 -6.84 9.94 -28.24
CA LYS A 464 -6.50 10.90 -29.31
C LYS A 464 -5.38 10.41 -30.23
N VAL A 465 -4.46 9.56 -29.76
CA VAL A 465 -3.44 8.92 -30.60
C VAL A 465 -4.07 7.86 -31.51
N CYS A 466 -5.05 7.10 -31.01
CA CYS A 466 -5.78 6.11 -31.80
C CYS A 466 -6.67 6.74 -32.88
N GLY A 467 -7.16 7.97 -32.65
CA GLY A 467 -8.07 8.66 -33.56
C GLY A 467 -9.42 7.92 -33.63
N SER A 468 -10.05 7.88 -34.81
CA SER A 468 -11.35 7.23 -34.99
C SER A 468 -11.37 5.73 -34.66
N HIS A 469 -10.22 5.05 -34.71
CA HIS A 469 -10.10 3.63 -34.34
C HIS A 469 -10.37 3.42 -32.85
N GLY A 470 -9.86 4.31 -31.99
CA GLY A 470 -10.09 4.22 -30.55
C GLY A 470 -11.51 4.64 -30.13
N TYR A 471 -12.27 5.25 -31.04
CA TYR A 471 -13.65 5.67 -30.80
C TYR A 471 -14.68 4.63 -31.24
N GLN A 472 -14.23 3.42 -31.60
CA GLN A 472 -15.09 2.28 -31.93
C GLN A 472 -15.44 1.50 -30.66
N GLU A 473 -16.65 0.96 -30.57
CA GLU A 473 -17.12 0.17 -29.42
C GLU A 473 -16.30 -1.10 -29.17
N GLN A 474 -15.67 -1.64 -30.22
CA GLN A 474 -14.82 -2.83 -30.13
C GLN A 474 -13.46 -2.57 -29.47
N ASP A 475 -13.04 -1.30 -29.29
CA ASP A 475 -11.80 -0.97 -28.58
C ASP A 475 -12.09 -0.65 -27.10
N ASP A 476 -11.37 -1.35 -26.22
CA ASP A 476 -11.45 -1.15 -24.77
C ASP A 476 -11.07 0.26 -24.29
N ILE A 477 -10.42 1.10 -25.10
CA ILE A 477 -9.95 2.41 -24.66
C ILE A 477 -11.10 3.37 -24.29
N GLY A 478 -12.24 3.27 -24.97
CA GLY A 478 -13.44 4.04 -24.61
C GLY A 478 -13.98 3.64 -23.24
N ARG A 479 -13.96 2.33 -22.92
CA ARG A 479 -14.29 1.82 -21.60
C ARG A 479 -13.31 2.33 -20.55
N LEU A 480 -12.00 2.26 -20.80
CA LEU A 480 -10.99 2.78 -19.86
C LEU A 480 -11.18 4.28 -19.57
N LEU A 481 -11.68 5.05 -20.53
CA LEU A 481 -12.00 6.46 -20.30
C LEU A 481 -13.15 6.59 -19.29
N LEU A 482 -14.22 5.81 -19.43
CA LEU A 482 -15.34 5.80 -18.48
C LEU A 482 -14.92 5.29 -17.10
N ASP A 483 -14.06 4.27 -17.06
CA ASP A 483 -13.44 3.77 -15.83
C ASP A 483 -12.67 4.89 -15.12
N SER A 484 -11.90 5.70 -15.86
CA SER A 484 -11.13 6.82 -15.29
C SER A 484 -12.00 7.91 -14.67
N VAL A 485 -13.17 8.19 -15.26
CA VAL A 485 -14.15 9.14 -14.71
C VAL A 485 -14.75 8.60 -13.40
N GLY A 486 -14.97 7.29 -13.31
CA GLY A 486 -15.39 6.65 -12.07
C GLY A 486 -14.35 6.79 -10.95
N MET A 487 -13.08 6.58 -11.27
CA MET A 487 -11.97 6.61 -10.30
C MET A 487 -11.73 7.98 -9.66
N VAL A 488 -12.07 9.09 -10.32
CA VAL A 488 -11.97 10.43 -9.70
C VAL A 488 -13.07 10.65 -8.64
N ILE A 489 -14.18 9.91 -8.71
CA ILE A 489 -15.31 10.00 -7.76
C ILE A 489 -15.18 8.97 -6.62
N ALA A 490 -14.84 7.72 -6.96
CA ALA A 490 -14.74 6.62 -6.00
C ALA A 490 -13.61 6.85 -4.97
N GLY A 491 -13.81 6.34 -3.74
CA GLY A 491 -12.87 6.51 -2.63
C GLY A 491 -12.72 7.94 -2.08
N GLY A 492 -13.60 8.85 -2.50
CA GLY A 492 -13.63 10.27 -2.12
C GLY A 492 -13.35 11.20 -3.31
N THR A 493 -14.08 12.31 -3.40
CA THR A 493 -13.85 13.29 -4.48
C THR A 493 -12.58 14.10 -4.25
N ASP A 494 -12.12 14.79 -5.30
CA ASP A 494 -10.97 15.67 -5.23
C ASP A 494 -11.13 16.76 -4.15
N GLU A 495 -12.32 17.31 -3.97
CA GLU A 495 -12.62 18.32 -2.95
C GLU A 495 -12.43 17.76 -1.53
N VAL A 496 -12.88 16.52 -1.29
CA VAL A 496 -12.71 15.85 0.00
C VAL A 496 -11.23 15.65 0.30
N HIS A 497 -10.46 15.17 -0.67
CA HIS A 497 -9.03 14.95 -0.49
C HIS A 497 -8.26 16.27 -0.34
N ARG A 498 -8.62 17.33 -1.08
CA ARG A 498 -8.04 18.68 -0.90
C ARG A 498 -8.30 19.22 0.50
N LYS A 499 -9.49 19.00 1.05
CA LYS A 499 -9.80 19.32 2.45
C LYS A 499 -8.90 18.58 3.44
N VAL A 500 -8.70 17.26 3.24
CA VAL A 500 -7.78 16.45 4.08
C VAL A 500 -6.35 16.97 3.99
N ILE A 501 -5.86 17.26 2.78
CA ILE A 501 -4.51 17.80 2.57
C ILE A 501 -4.34 19.12 3.32
N PHE A 502 -5.29 20.05 3.18
CA PHE A 502 -5.22 21.35 3.84
C PHE A 502 -5.24 21.21 5.37
N GLN A 503 -6.08 20.33 5.91
CA GLN A 503 -6.11 20.06 7.36
C GLN A 503 -4.79 19.51 7.87
N GLU A 504 -4.16 18.58 7.14
CA GLU A 504 -2.84 18.05 7.50
C GLU A 504 -1.74 19.11 7.40
N MET A 505 -1.80 19.99 6.39
CA MET A 505 -0.86 21.11 6.23
C MET A 505 -0.93 22.08 7.42
N LEU A 506 -2.14 22.40 7.90
CA LEU A 506 -2.32 23.22 9.11
C LEU A 506 -1.67 22.55 10.32
N MET A 507 -1.91 21.26 10.54
CA MET A 507 -1.33 20.51 11.64
C MET A 507 0.20 20.45 11.58
N GLU A 508 0.77 20.28 10.37
CA GLU A 508 2.21 20.30 10.16
C GLU A 508 2.81 21.70 10.41
N SER A 509 2.14 22.76 9.95
CA SER A 509 2.53 24.14 10.23
C SER A 509 2.58 24.43 11.74
N PHE A 510 1.54 24.06 12.48
CA PHE A 510 1.53 24.20 13.95
C PHE A 510 2.67 23.46 14.64
N ARG A 511 3.05 22.27 14.15
CA ARG A 511 4.20 21.53 14.68
C ARG A 511 5.52 22.21 14.35
N ARG A 512 5.69 22.69 13.11
CA ARG A 512 6.92 23.36 12.65
C ARG A 512 7.14 24.70 13.34
N ARG A 513 6.09 25.48 13.62
CA ARG A 513 6.17 26.73 14.40
C ARG A 513 6.75 26.56 15.81
N LYS A 514 6.60 25.37 16.42
CA LYS A 514 7.25 25.07 17.70
C LYS A 514 8.76 24.87 17.56
N SER A 515 9.25 24.56 16.36
CA SER A 515 10.66 24.26 16.07
C SER A 515 11.38 25.34 15.25
N LEU A 516 10.66 26.22 14.56
CA LEU A 516 11.20 27.27 13.69
C LEU A 516 10.38 28.56 13.89
N PRO A 517 11.03 29.73 14.00
CA PRO A 517 10.31 31.00 14.05
C PRO A 517 9.53 31.24 12.76
N ASP A 518 8.36 31.88 12.87
CA ASP A 518 7.59 32.29 11.70
C ASP A 518 8.43 33.24 10.84
N LEU A 519 8.43 33.00 9.52
CA LEU A 519 8.94 34.00 8.58
C LEU A 519 8.02 35.23 8.70
N PRO A 520 8.58 36.44 8.87
CA PRO A 520 7.77 37.64 9.01
C PRO A 520 6.93 37.82 7.75
N LEU A 521 5.61 37.96 7.94
CA LEU A 521 4.65 38.27 6.87
C LEU A 521 4.80 39.71 6.35
N SER A 522 5.83 40.45 6.75
CA SER A 522 6.08 41.82 6.31
C SER A 522 6.30 41.93 4.79
N CYS A 523 6.67 40.83 4.12
CA CYS A 523 6.69 40.72 2.65
C CYS A 523 5.30 40.63 1.99
N LEU A 524 4.22 40.55 2.77
CA LEU A 524 2.82 40.66 2.33
C LEU A 524 2.15 41.95 2.84
N SER A 525 2.91 42.86 3.47
CA SER A 525 2.40 44.18 3.80
C SER A 525 2.11 44.96 2.51
N SER A 526 1.07 45.80 2.55
CA SER A 526 0.69 46.72 1.47
C SER A 526 1.76 47.78 1.15
N ASP A 527 2.87 47.79 1.89
CA ASP A 527 3.97 48.76 1.76
C ASP A 527 5.10 48.25 0.84
N ASN A 528 4.95 47.06 0.25
CA ASN A 528 5.85 46.63 -0.82
C ASN A 528 5.57 47.46 -2.10
N PRO A 529 6.60 48.06 -2.73
CA PRO A 529 6.41 48.84 -3.95
C PRO A 529 5.74 47.99 -5.02
N ALA A 530 4.78 48.58 -5.74
CA ALA A 530 4.04 47.88 -6.78
C ALA A 530 5.02 47.25 -7.79
N PRO A 531 4.74 46.06 -8.35
CA PRO A 531 5.65 45.38 -9.29
C PRO A 531 6.09 46.26 -10.48
N SER A 532 5.30 47.28 -10.84
CA SER A 532 5.63 48.29 -11.84
C SER A 532 6.88 49.13 -11.55
N GLU A 533 7.31 49.22 -10.30
CA GLU A 533 8.52 49.97 -9.90
C GLU A 533 9.79 49.13 -10.02
N LEU A 534 9.69 47.81 -9.88
CA LEU A 534 10.82 46.86 -9.97
C LEU A 534 11.25 46.56 -11.42
N PHE A 535 10.39 46.81 -12.40
CA PHE A 535 10.64 46.53 -13.82
C PHE A 535 10.82 47.80 -14.69
N ARG A 536 11.17 48.95 -14.10
CA ARG A 536 11.71 50.05 -14.91
C ARG A 536 13.09 49.64 -15.43
N LEU A 537 13.10 49.00 -16.60
CA LEU A 537 14.28 48.96 -17.45
C LEU A 537 14.72 50.41 -17.66
N GLU A 538 15.84 50.79 -17.04
CA GLU A 538 16.54 52.01 -17.40
C GLU A 538 16.83 51.92 -18.89
N LYS A 539 16.17 52.77 -19.68
CA LYS A 539 16.52 52.97 -21.08
C LYS A 539 17.93 53.56 -21.08
N THR A 540 18.91 52.70 -21.36
CA THR A 540 20.23 53.09 -21.87
C THR A 540 20.33 52.66 -23.32
#